data_AF-A0A268QUD7-F1
#
_entry.id   AF-A0A268QUD7-F1
#
_cell.length_a   1.000
_cell.length_b   1.000
_cell.length_c   1.000
_cell.angle_alpha   90.00
_cell.angle_beta   90.00
_cell.angle_gamma   90.00
#
_symmetry.space_group_name_H-M   'P 1'
#
loop_
_entity.id
_entity.type
_entity.pdbx_description
1 polymer ?
#
loop_
_entity_poly.entity_id
_entity_poly.type
_entity_poly.pdbx_seq_one_letter_code
_entity_poly.pdbx_strand_id
1 'polypeptide(L)' 'LNPDLQVLAPVREWSWSREEEIEYAKQNNIPIPINLDSPYSIDQNLWGRSNECGVLEDPWAAPPEDAYDLTV' A
#
# COMPACT_ATOMS: atom_id res chain seq x y z
N LEU A 1 -1.58 23.95 -6.31
CA LEU A 1 -1.57 24.93 -5.20
C LEU A 1 -0.36 25.86 -5.27
N ASN A 2 0.84 25.36 -5.55
CA ASN A 2 2.02 26.20 -5.84
C ASN A 2 2.78 25.61 -7.04
N PRO A 3 2.88 26.31 -8.19
CA PRO A 3 3.55 25.81 -9.40
C PRO A 3 5.08 25.90 -9.34
N ASP A 4 5.65 26.70 -8.44
CA ASP A 4 7.11 26.90 -8.35
C ASP A 4 7.82 25.75 -7.61
N LEU A 5 7.05 24.89 -6.92
CA LEU A 5 7.59 23.73 -6.25
C LEU A 5 7.82 22.59 -7.23
N GLN A 6 9.05 22.07 -7.25
CA GLN A 6 9.35 20.83 -7.94
C GLN A 6 8.65 19.66 -7.20
N VAL A 7 7.86 18.89 -7.94
CA VAL A 7 7.25 17.66 -7.44
C VAL A 7 8.13 16.48 -7.83
N LEU A 8 8.58 15.72 -6.84
CA LEU A 8 9.26 14.43 -7.04
C LEU A 8 8.26 13.32 -6.68
N ALA A 9 8.06 12.35 -7.58
CA ALA A 9 7.16 11.22 -7.35
C ALA A 9 7.89 9.87 -7.55
N PRO A 10 8.73 9.44 -6.58
CA PRO A 10 9.65 8.30 -6.75
C PRO A 10 8.99 6.99 -7.20
N VAL A 11 7.84 6.62 -6.62
CA VAL A 11 7.12 5.39 -7.00
C VAL A 11 6.80 5.37 -8.50
N ARG A 12 6.38 6.52 -9.06
CA ARG A 12 6.06 6.65 -10.49
C ARG A 12 7.31 6.76 -11.37
N GLU A 13 8.35 7.43 -10.87
CA GLU A 13 9.55 7.76 -11.65
C GLU A 13 10.58 6.63 -11.67
N TRP A 14 10.74 5.91 -10.56
CA TRP A 14 11.73 4.84 -10.42
C TRP A 14 11.15 3.47 -10.74
N SER A 15 9.81 3.33 -10.71
CA SER A 15 9.09 2.09 -11.06
C SER A 15 9.56 0.87 -10.27
N TRP A 16 9.96 1.06 -9.01
CA TRP A 16 10.41 -0.03 -8.15
C TRP A 16 9.24 -0.90 -7.72
N SER A 17 9.45 -2.21 -7.69
CA SER A 17 8.58 -3.15 -7.00
C SER A 17 8.81 -3.11 -5.48
N ARG A 18 7.88 -3.67 -4.72
CA ARG A 18 8.03 -3.82 -3.26
C ARG A 18 9.29 -4.62 -2.90
N GLU A 19 9.64 -5.62 -3.70
CA GLU A 19 10.84 -6.43 -3.51
C GLU A 19 12.12 -5.60 -3.69
N GLU A 20 12.15 -4.71 -4.68
CA GLU A 20 13.27 -3.79 -4.92
C GLU A 20 13.42 -2.78 -3.78
N GLU A 21 12.30 -2.26 -3.25
CA GLU A 21 12.30 -1.40 -2.06
C GLU A 21 12.86 -2.12 -0.81
N ILE A 22 12.47 -3.38 -0.60
CA ILE A 22 12.97 -4.22 0.51
C ILE A 22 14.47 -4.49 0.36
N GLU A 23 14.93 -4.80 -0.85
CA GLU A 23 16.34 -5.05 -1.12
C GLU A 23 17.19 -3.79 -0.91
N TYR A 24 16.70 -2.63 -1.37
CA TYR A 24 17.32 -1.34 -1.08
C TYR A 24 17.42 -1.08 0.43
N ALA A 25 16.35 -1.34 1.19
CA ALA A 25 16.35 -1.17 2.64
C ALA A 25 17.40 -2.07 3.31
N LYS A 26 17.53 -3.34 2.88
CA LYS A 26 18.55 -4.27 3.38
C LYS A 26 19.97 -3.77 3.12
N GLN A 27 20.27 -3.37 1.88
CA GLN A 27 21.60 -2.90 1.49
C GLN A 27 22.03 -1.65 2.26
N ASN A 28 21.06 -0.82 2.65
CA ASN A 28 21.30 0.43 3.39
C ASN A 28 21.08 0.29 4.91
N ASN A 29 20.87 -0.92 5.44
CA ASN A 29 20.59 -1.19 6.85
C ASN A 29 19.42 -0.38 7.42
N ILE A 30 18.37 -0.17 6.62
CA ILE A 30 17.14 0.51 7.02
C ILE A 30 16.19 -0.54 7.63
N PRO A 31 15.86 -0.46 8.93
CA PRO A 31 14.95 -1.42 9.55
C PRO A 31 13.51 -1.18 9.07
N ILE A 32 12.92 -2.20 8.45
CA ILE A 32 11.52 -2.18 8.00
C ILE A 32 10.79 -3.44 8.48
N PRO A 33 9.48 -3.35 8.78
CA PRO A 33 8.66 -4.53 9.02
C PRO A 33 8.40 -5.26 7.70
N ILE A 34 9.02 -6.43 7.51
CA ILE A 34 8.95 -7.18 6.23
C ILE A 34 7.68 -8.07 6.16
N ASN A 35 7.11 -8.45 7.31
CA ASN A 35 6.08 -9.49 7.41
C ASN A 35 4.65 -8.93 7.61
N LEU A 36 4.34 -7.78 7.02
CA LEU A 36 2.96 -7.30 7.00
C LEU A 36 2.21 -8.02 5.86
N ASP A 37 1.73 -9.22 6.17
CA ASP A 37 1.05 -10.16 5.26
C ASP A 37 -0.41 -9.78 4.96
N SER A 38 -0.80 -8.51 5.12
CA SER A 38 -2.14 -8.11 4.69
C SER A 38 -2.20 -8.18 3.16
N PRO A 39 -3.13 -8.95 2.57
CA PRO A 39 -3.29 -8.99 1.12
C PRO A 39 -3.90 -7.69 0.57
N TYR A 40 -4.27 -6.75 1.46
CA TYR A 40 -4.98 -5.52 1.12
C TYR A 40 -4.06 -4.32 1.22
N SER A 41 -4.18 -3.42 0.25
CA SER A 41 -3.77 -2.02 0.42
C SER A 41 -4.89 -1.30 1.15
N ILE A 42 -4.58 -0.71 2.31
CA ILE A 42 -5.56 -0.12 3.23
C ILE A 42 -5.24 1.37 3.41
N ASP A 43 -6.21 2.23 3.10
CA ASP A 43 -6.22 3.64 3.50
C ASP A 43 -7.32 3.87 4.53
N GLN A 44 -6.95 4.37 5.71
CA GLN A 44 -7.88 4.57 6.81
C GLN A 44 -7.63 5.90 7.50
N ASN A 45 -8.72 6.63 7.76
CA ASN A 45 -8.72 7.86 8.53
C ASN A 45 -10.00 7.95 9.38
N LEU A 46 -10.21 9.08 10.07
CA LEU A 46 -11.37 9.27 10.95
C LEU A 46 -12.71 9.11 10.21
N TRP A 47 -12.74 9.42 8.91
CA TRP A 47 -13.97 9.40 8.11
C TRP A 47 -14.34 8.00 7.63
N GLY A 48 -13.37 7.13 7.43
CA GLY A 48 -13.63 5.79 6.92
C GLY A 48 -12.37 5.02 6.56
N ARG A 49 -12.59 3.91 5.88
CA ARG A 49 -11.57 2.93 5.47
C ARG A 49 -11.85 2.45 4.05
N SER A 50 -10.81 2.42 3.22
CA SER A 50 -10.80 1.87 1.87
C SER A 50 -9.83 0.69 1.81
N ASN A 51 -10.22 -0.38 1.12
CA ASN A 51 -9.39 -1.56 0.90
C ASN A 51 -9.38 -1.93 -0.58
N GLU A 52 -8.23 -2.35 -1.08
CA GLU A 52 -8.02 -2.77 -2.46
C GLU A 52 -6.97 -3.90 -2.54
N CYS A 53 -6.65 -4.39 -3.74
CA CYS A 53 -5.74 -5.49 -4.01
C CYS A 53 -6.21 -6.88 -3.51
N GLY A 54 -5.39 -7.89 -3.80
CA GLY A 54 -5.66 -9.27 -3.42
C GLY A 54 -6.92 -9.82 -4.10
N VAL A 55 -7.77 -10.51 -3.32
CA VAL A 55 -9.02 -11.10 -3.81
C VAL A 55 -10.05 -10.05 -4.26
N LEU A 56 -9.90 -8.79 -3.84
CA LEU A 56 -10.84 -7.71 -4.16
C LEU A 56 -10.73 -7.21 -5.61
N GLU A 57 -9.69 -7.61 -6.35
CA GLU A 57 -9.53 -7.30 -7.78
C GLU A 57 -10.48 -8.13 -8.67
N ASP A 58 -11.06 -9.21 -8.16
CA ASP A 58 -12.10 -9.98 -8.87
C ASP A 58 -13.48 -9.45 -8.50
N PRO A 59 -14.19 -8.75 -9.43
CA PRO A 59 -15.52 -8.21 -9.14
C PRO A 59 -16.59 -9.30 -8.97
N TRP A 60 -16.28 -10.56 -9.29
CA TRP A 60 -17.16 -11.70 -9.07
C TRP A 60 -16.91 -12.40 -7.72
N ALA A 61 -15.83 -12.04 -7.02
CA ALA A 61 -15.55 -12.50 -5.67
C ALA A 61 -16.25 -11.61 -4.64
N ALA A 62 -16.90 -12.22 -3.66
CA ALA A 62 -17.41 -11.46 -2.51
C ALA A 62 -16.23 -11.04 -1.61
N PRO A 63 -16.27 -9.83 -1.01
CA PRO A 63 -15.24 -9.43 -0.06
C PRO A 63 -15.21 -10.39 1.15
N PRO A 64 -14.05 -10.95 1.53
CA PRO A 64 -13.93 -11.82 2.71
C PRO A 64 -14.09 -11.03 4.02
N GLU A 65 -14.34 -11.74 5.12
CA GLU A 65 -14.59 -11.15 6.44
C GLU A 65 -13.40 -10.31 6.95
N ASP A 66 -12.17 -10.78 6.69
CA ASP A 66 -10.94 -10.07 7.07
C ASP A 66 -10.67 -8.80 6.25
N ALA A 67 -11.48 -8.53 5.22
CA ALA A 67 -11.47 -7.25 4.54
C ALA A 67 -12.18 -6.15 5.36
N TYR A 68 -12.99 -6.49 6.37
CA TYR A 68 -13.69 -5.51 7.22
C TYR A 68 -12.96 -5.34 8.57
N ASP A 69 -13.05 -4.15 9.17
CA ASP A 69 -12.44 -3.85 10.48
C ASP A 69 -13.30 -2.87 11.30
N LEU A 70 -13.86 -1.84 10.65
CA LEU A 70 -14.68 -0.81 11.33
C LEU A 70 -16.17 -1.18 11.49
N THR A 71 -16.63 -2.24 10.84
CA THR A 71 -18.05 -2.61 10.75
C THR A 71 -18.26 -4.06 11.15
N VAL A 72 -19.40 -4.33 11.82
CA VAL A 72 -19.83 -5.67 12.26
C VAL A 72 -20.93 -6.25 11.38
#